data_AF-A0A354P0P5-F1
#
_entry.id   AF-A0A354P0P5-F1
#
_cell.length_a   1.000
_cell.length_b   1.000
_cell.length_c   1.000
_cell.angle_alpha   90.00
_cell.angle_beta   90.00
_cell.angle_gamma   90.00
#
_symmetry.space_group_name_H-M   'P 1'
#
loop_
_entity.id
_entity.type
_entity.pdbx_description
1 polymer ?
#
loop_
_entity_poly.entity_id
_entity_poly.type
_entity_poly.pdbx_seq_one_letter_code
_entity_poly.pdbx_strand_id
1 'polypeptide(L)'
;MVPADVSGVMFTVDPAGNSDEILTEAILGLGEPLVSGNPLPDAYSVSRQDLKIVRRGLVTQPRLLTRNGNRSGSREILIPKSRQNMQKLSDKQAIALAEMGLRLENHYGRPQDVEWAVVGDRLNILQSRPITTTQAPDASPNEGLGPLNALVSGASASPGIVAGTLRIINDAAQVDQVLKGDILVTEIT
;
A
#
# COMPACT_ATOMS: atom_id res chain seq x y z
N MET A 1 -16.15 10.51 10.79
CA MET A 1 -14.68 10.35 10.76
C MET A 1 -14.28 9.43 11.89
N VAL A 2 -13.60 8.33 11.60
CA VAL A 2 -13.09 7.39 12.62
C VAL A 2 -11.79 7.97 13.20
N PRO A 3 -11.67 8.19 14.52
CA PRO A 3 -10.46 8.77 15.13
C PRO A 3 -9.38 7.70 15.28
N ALA A 4 -8.81 7.27 14.15
CA ALA A 4 -7.88 6.16 14.08
C ALA A 4 -6.58 6.41 14.87
N ASP A 5 -6.19 5.44 15.69
CA ASP A 5 -4.85 5.36 16.28
C ASP A 5 -3.84 4.84 15.24
N VAL A 6 -4.31 3.88 14.43
CA VAL A 6 -3.60 3.28 13.30
C VAL A 6 -4.61 3.10 12.18
N SER A 7 -4.20 3.38 10.95
CA SER A 7 -5.03 3.16 9.77
C SER A 7 -4.18 2.65 8.62
N GLY A 8 -4.85 2.14 7.60
CA GLY A 8 -4.16 1.43 6.57
C GLY A 8 -5.03 0.98 5.41
N VAL A 9 -4.35 0.35 4.47
CA VAL A 9 -4.95 -0.42 3.39
C VAL A 9 -4.55 -1.88 3.55
N MET A 10 -5.39 -2.78 3.07
CA MET A 10 -5.11 -4.20 3.04
C MET A 10 -5.56 -4.75 1.69
N PHE A 11 -4.65 -5.46 1.04
CA PHE A 11 -4.90 -6.16 -0.21
C PHE A 11 -4.97 -7.66 0.09
N THR A 12 -6.09 -8.29 -0.22
CA THR A 12 -6.24 -9.74 0.05
C THR A 12 -5.35 -10.59 -0.86
N VAL A 13 -4.90 -10.03 -1.97
CA VAL A 13 -3.86 -10.56 -2.86
C VAL A 13 -2.78 -9.50 -3.01
N ASP A 14 -1.51 -9.87 -2.91
CA ASP A 14 -0.40 -8.94 -3.18
C ASP A 14 -0.49 -8.41 -4.64
N PRO A 15 -0.67 -7.09 -4.84
CA PRO A 15 -0.71 -6.50 -6.18
C PRO A 15 0.57 -6.72 -6.98
N ALA A 16 1.71 -6.98 -6.31
CA ALA A 16 2.99 -7.26 -6.96
C ALA A 16 3.08 -8.69 -7.54
N GLY A 17 2.06 -9.53 -7.35
CA GLY A 17 1.93 -10.83 -8.03
C GLY A 17 2.10 -12.06 -7.13
N ASN A 18 2.26 -11.91 -5.81
CA ASN A 18 2.25 -13.05 -4.89
C ASN A 18 0.82 -13.35 -4.41
N SER A 19 0.15 -14.29 -5.05
CA SER A 19 -1.25 -14.63 -4.75
C SER A 19 -1.46 -15.32 -3.39
N ASP A 20 -0.41 -15.77 -2.72
CA ASP A 20 -0.49 -16.58 -1.49
C ASP A 20 -0.38 -15.75 -0.20
N GLU A 21 -0.21 -14.43 -0.33
CA GLU A 21 -0.06 -13.52 0.81
C GLU A 21 -1.13 -12.42 0.80
N ILE A 22 -1.56 -12.04 2.01
CA ILE A 22 -2.35 -10.84 2.28
C ILE A 22 -1.37 -9.76 2.71
N LEU A 23 -1.35 -8.65 1.98
CA LEU A 23 -0.53 -7.48 2.29
C LEU A 23 -1.35 -6.48 3.09
N THR A 24 -0.87 -6.14 4.27
CA THR A 24 -1.43 -5.06 5.11
C THR A 24 -0.42 -3.94 5.25
N GLU A 25 -0.81 -2.74 4.88
CA GLU A 25 -0.01 -1.52 5.05
C GLU A 25 -0.59 -0.65 6.15
N ALA A 26 0.26 -0.12 7.04
CA ALA A 26 -0.19 0.60 8.22
C ALA A 26 0.64 1.85 8.52
N ILE A 27 -0.05 2.93 8.90
CA ILE A 27 0.52 4.17 9.44
C ILE A 27 -0.14 4.53 10.78
N LEU A 28 0.58 5.25 11.62
CA LEU A 28 -0.02 5.88 12.80
C LEU A 28 -0.93 7.03 12.38
N GLY A 29 -2.08 7.15 13.05
CA GLY A 29 -3.05 8.21 12.82
C GLY A 29 -4.07 7.90 11.71
N LEU A 30 -4.61 8.96 11.11
CA LEU A 30 -5.59 8.92 10.02
C LEU A 30 -4.95 8.48 8.69
N GLY A 31 -5.72 7.81 7.84
CA GLY A 31 -5.24 7.13 6.63
C GLY A 31 -5.08 8.03 5.41
N GLU A 32 -5.54 9.28 5.49
CA GLU A 32 -5.52 10.25 4.39
C GLU A 32 -4.12 10.37 3.72
N PRO A 33 -2.99 10.36 4.45
CA PRO A 33 -1.66 10.43 3.85
C PRO A 33 -1.26 9.24 2.96
N LEU A 34 -1.88 8.06 3.13
CA LEU A 34 -1.57 6.89 2.30
C LEU A 34 -1.92 7.12 0.84
N VAL A 35 -2.95 7.92 0.56
CA VAL A 35 -3.36 8.27 -0.81
C VAL A 35 -2.25 9.03 -1.54
N SER A 36 -1.46 9.82 -0.82
CA SER A 36 -0.33 10.57 -1.38
C SER A 36 0.98 9.76 -1.47
N GLY A 37 1.00 8.50 -1.03
CA GLY A 37 2.22 7.67 -0.99
C GLY A 37 3.27 8.13 0.03
N ASN A 38 2.93 9.05 0.93
CA ASN A 38 3.82 9.61 1.94
C ASN A 38 3.02 9.90 3.23
N PRO A 39 3.38 9.32 4.39
CA PRO A 39 4.58 8.54 4.66
C PRO A 39 4.52 7.12 4.09
N LEU A 40 5.71 6.55 3.87
CA LEU A 40 5.86 5.13 3.60
C LEU A 40 5.30 4.31 4.79
N PRO A 41 4.37 3.38 4.54
CA PRO A 41 3.76 2.58 5.60
C PRO A 41 4.69 1.47 6.12
N ASP A 42 4.39 0.95 7.31
CA ASP A 42 4.81 -0.40 7.63
C ASP A 42 4.04 -1.39 6.74
N ALA A 43 4.70 -2.45 6.27
CA ALA A 43 4.09 -3.54 5.51
C ALA A 43 4.15 -4.87 6.27
N TYR A 44 3.03 -5.58 6.33
CA TYR A 44 2.88 -6.90 6.96
C TYR A 44 2.33 -7.87 5.92
N SER A 45 3.13 -8.86 5.55
CA SER A 45 2.66 -9.98 4.71
C SER A 45 2.19 -11.12 5.61
N VAL A 46 0.96 -11.57 5.43
CA VAL A 46 0.37 -12.71 6.15
C VAL A 46 0.04 -13.83 5.17
N SER A 47 0.51 -15.04 5.45
CA SER A 47 0.20 -16.24 4.68
C SER A 47 -1.30 -16.50 4.68
N ARG A 48 -1.88 -16.73 3.50
CA ARG A 48 -3.30 -17.06 3.34
C ARG A 48 -3.65 -18.45 3.87
N GLN A 49 -2.68 -19.36 3.93
CA GLN A 49 -2.92 -20.77 4.28
C GLN A 49 -3.04 -20.99 5.79
N ASP A 50 -2.14 -20.38 6.56
CA ASP A 50 -1.99 -20.63 7.99
C ASP A 50 -2.03 -19.36 8.85
N LEU A 51 -2.30 -18.20 8.23
CA LEU A 51 -2.47 -16.90 8.89
C LEU A 51 -1.26 -16.49 9.74
N LYS A 52 -0.06 -16.89 9.31
CA LYS A 52 1.20 -16.46 9.95
C LYS A 52 1.80 -15.27 9.22
N ILE A 53 2.38 -14.35 9.98
CA ILE A 53 3.15 -13.24 9.41
C ILE A 53 4.45 -13.81 8.83
N VAL A 54 4.62 -13.68 7.52
CA VAL A 54 5.80 -14.18 6.79
C VAL A 54 6.87 -13.12 6.58
N ARG A 55 6.46 -11.84 6.45
CA ARG A 55 7.39 -10.71 6.26
C ARG A 55 6.87 -9.46 6.96
N ARG A 56 7.82 -8.64 7.44
CA ARG A 56 7.57 -7.29 7.96
C ARG A 56 8.54 -6.30 7.32
N GLY A 57 8.02 -5.20 6.81
CA GLY A 57 8.80 -4.02 6.42
C GLY A 57 8.43 -2.88 7.35
N LEU A 58 9.27 -2.57 8.33
CA LEU A 58 8.99 -1.52 9.32
C LEU A 58 9.68 -0.22 8.89
N VAL A 59 8.96 0.90 8.95
CA VAL A 59 9.45 2.19 8.48
C VAL A 59 9.37 3.24 9.60
N THR A 60 10.39 4.09 9.71
CA THR A 60 10.36 5.22 10.64
C THR A 60 9.27 6.21 10.22
N GLN A 61 8.32 6.52 11.12
CA GLN A 61 7.29 7.52 10.87
C GLN A 61 7.50 8.75 11.78
N PRO A 62 7.94 9.91 11.26
CA PRO A 62 8.22 11.09 12.09
C PRO A 62 6.99 11.87 12.53
N ARG A 63 5.91 11.82 11.72
CA ARG A 63 4.70 12.63 11.87
C ARG A 63 3.46 11.77 11.64
N LEU A 64 2.35 12.13 12.28
CA LEU A 64 1.04 11.53 12.01
C LEU A 64 -0.02 12.60 11.85
N LEU A 65 -1.04 12.25 11.06
CA LEU A 65 -2.25 13.03 10.92
C LEU A 65 -3.28 12.57 11.95
N THR A 66 -3.87 13.49 12.70
CA THR A 66 -4.87 13.19 13.73
C THR A 66 -6.01 14.19 13.71
N ARG A 67 -7.10 13.90 14.43
CA ARG A 67 -8.23 14.82 14.56
C ARG A 67 -7.79 16.14 15.21
N ASN A 68 -8.32 17.26 14.71
CA ASN A 68 -8.07 18.58 15.28
C ASN A 68 -8.91 18.86 16.55
N GLY A 69 -8.86 17.95 17.54
CA GLY A 69 -9.68 18.04 18.75
C GLY A 69 -11.18 18.19 18.44
N ASN A 70 -11.81 19.24 18.96
CA ASN A 70 -13.21 19.55 18.71
C ASN A 70 -13.44 20.40 17.45
N ARG A 71 -12.39 20.80 16.72
CA ARG A 71 -12.50 21.57 15.49
C ARG A 71 -12.70 20.65 14.29
N SER A 72 -13.17 21.22 13.18
CA SER A 72 -13.21 20.54 11.90
C SER A 72 -11.80 20.30 11.35
N GLY A 73 -11.68 19.26 10.53
CA GLY A 73 -10.45 18.89 9.86
C GLY A 73 -9.48 18.06 10.71
N SER A 74 -8.35 17.76 10.08
CA SER A 74 -7.22 17.06 10.67
C SER A 74 -6.06 18.02 10.91
N ARG A 75 -5.12 17.58 11.76
CA ARG A 75 -3.87 18.30 12.03
C ARG A 75 -2.74 17.30 12.09
N GLU A 76 -1.57 17.74 11.67
CA GLU A 76 -0.37 16.91 11.71
C GLU A 76 0.42 17.19 12.99
N ILE A 77 0.91 16.13 13.65
CA ILE A 77 1.72 16.23 14.87
C ILE A 77 3.00 15.40 14.77
N LEU A 78 4.02 15.82 15.51
CA LEU A 78 5.27 15.05 15.65
C LEU A 78 5.05 13.83 16.54
N ILE A 79 5.55 12.68 16.09
CA ILE A 79 5.60 11.47 16.89
C ILE A 79 6.85 11.54 17.79
N PRO A 80 6.75 11.23 19.10
CA PRO A 80 7.93 11.13 19.96
C PRO A 80 8.97 10.17 19.38
N LYS A 81 10.25 10.53 19.41
CA LYS A 81 11.34 9.72 18.81
C LYS A 81 11.34 8.25 19.23
N SER A 82 10.95 7.97 20.48
CA SER A 82 10.80 6.60 21.02
C SER A 82 9.74 5.76 20.32
N ARG A 83 8.74 6.38 19.68
CA ARG A 83 7.62 5.72 18.99
C ARG A 83 7.76 5.69 17.47
N GLN A 84 8.68 6.47 16.89
CA GLN A 84 8.80 6.60 15.43
C GLN A 84 9.19 5.30 14.73
N ASN A 85 10.01 4.47 15.39
CA ASN A 85 10.50 3.18 14.86
C ASN A 85 9.71 1.97 15.35
N MET A 86 8.66 2.17 16.14
CA MET A 86 7.83 1.06 16.62
C MET A 86 6.96 0.53 15.48
N GLN A 87 6.71 -0.78 15.51
CA GLN A 87 5.70 -1.39 14.64
C GLN A 87 4.33 -0.77 14.92
N LYS A 88 3.56 -0.49 13.86
CA LYS A 88 2.26 0.18 13.97
C LYS A 88 1.15 -0.79 14.35
N LEU A 89 1.25 -2.04 13.90
CA LEU A 89 0.33 -3.10 14.29
C LEU A 89 1.03 -4.09 15.22
N SER A 90 0.29 -4.59 16.21
CA SER A 90 0.68 -5.83 16.88
C SER A 90 0.42 -7.02 15.95
N ASP A 91 1.13 -8.12 16.18
CA ASP A 91 0.94 -9.37 15.43
C ASP A 91 -0.52 -9.83 15.44
N LYS A 92 -1.18 -9.73 16.60
CA LYS A 92 -2.60 -10.07 16.76
C LYS A 92 -3.49 -9.21 15.87
N GLN A 93 -3.21 -7.92 15.75
CA GLN A 93 -3.99 -7.02 14.89
C GLN A 93 -3.74 -7.30 13.40
N ALA A 94 -2.49 -7.54 12.99
CA ALA A 94 -2.16 -7.89 11.62
C ALA A 94 -2.84 -9.21 11.19
N ILE A 95 -2.84 -10.22 12.07
CA ILE A 95 -3.54 -11.49 11.82
C ILE A 95 -5.07 -11.29 11.76
N ALA A 96 -5.65 -10.54 12.70
CA ALA A 96 -7.09 -10.26 12.70
C ALA A 96 -7.55 -9.48 11.46
N LEU A 97 -6.71 -8.59 10.93
CA LEU A 97 -6.92 -7.91 9.66
C LEU A 97 -6.93 -8.91 8.50
N ALA A 98 -5.92 -9.79 8.42
CA ALA A 98 -5.85 -10.82 7.40
C ALA A 98 -7.07 -11.78 7.43
N GLU A 99 -7.50 -12.21 8.61
CA GLU A 99 -8.74 -12.98 8.80
C GLU A 99 -9.97 -12.23 8.27
N MET A 100 -10.08 -10.94 8.56
CA MET A 100 -11.17 -10.10 8.05
C MET A 100 -11.11 -9.98 6.52
N GLY A 101 -9.90 -9.85 5.96
CA GLY A 101 -9.67 -9.82 4.52
C GLY A 101 -10.16 -11.08 3.82
N LEU A 102 -9.80 -12.26 4.32
CA LEU A 102 -10.31 -13.52 3.78
C LEU A 102 -11.84 -13.61 3.86
N ARG A 103 -12.45 -13.12 4.94
CA ARG A 103 -13.91 -13.08 5.07
C ARG A 103 -14.56 -12.16 4.05
N LEU A 104 -13.98 -10.99 3.80
CA LEU A 104 -14.47 -10.04 2.79
C LEU A 104 -14.30 -10.61 1.38
N GLU A 105 -13.14 -11.17 1.06
CA GLU A 105 -12.89 -11.82 -0.23
C GLU A 105 -13.88 -12.97 -0.47
N ASN A 106 -14.09 -13.84 0.52
CA ASN A 106 -15.06 -14.94 0.43
C ASN A 106 -16.50 -14.43 0.25
N HIS A 107 -16.85 -13.31 0.90
CA HIS A 107 -18.17 -12.70 0.77
C HIS A 107 -18.42 -12.12 -0.63
N TYR A 108 -17.42 -11.45 -1.20
CA TYR A 108 -17.53 -10.80 -2.52
C TYR A 108 -17.11 -11.69 -3.70
N GLY A 109 -16.53 -12.87 -3.42
CA GLY A 109 -16.08 -13.85 -4.40
C GLY A 109 -14.93 -13.39 -5.29
N ARG A 110 -14.16 -12.38 -4.86
CA ARG A 110 -13.02 -11.82 -5.62
C ARG A 110 -12.06 -11.05 -4.69
N PRO A 111 -10.76 -10.92 -5.05
CA PRO A 111 -9.79 -10.18 -4.24
C PRO A 111 -10.24 -8.75 -3.92
N GLN A 112 -9.95 -8.29 -2.71
CA GLN A 112 -10.38 -7.00 -2.17
C GLN A 112 -9.20 -6.11 -1.81
N ASP A 113 -9.35 -4.83 -2.12
CA ASP A 113 -8.62 -3.69 -1.57
C ASP A 113 -9.52 -3.05 -0.49
N VAL A 114 -9.01 -3.02 0.75
CA VAL A 114 -9.80 -2.68 1.94
C VAL A 114 -9.12 -1.57 2.72
N GLU A 115 -9.85 -0.48 2.93
CA GLU A 115 -9.43 0.59 3.84
C GLU A 115 -9.94 0.29 5.25
N TRP A 116 -9.06 0.44 6.24
CA TRP A 116 -9.36 0.08 7.62
C TRP A 116 -8.77 1.07 8.63
N ALA A 117 -9.34 1.07 9.83
CA ALA A 117 -8.88 1.86 10.96
C ALA A 117 -9.00 1.09 12.28
N VAL A 118 -7.99 1.23 13.13
CA VAL A 118 -7.96 0.73 14.49
C VAL A 118 -8.14 1.88 15.46
N VAL A 119 -9.07 1.73 16.40
CA VAL A 119 -9.29 2.64 17.53
C VAL A 119 -9.27 1.82 18.82
N GLY A 120 -8.22 1.98 19.63
CA GLY A 120 -7.89 1.04 20.71
C GLY A 120 -7.72 -0.38 20.17
N ASP A 121 -8.54 -1.31 20.64
CA ASP A 121 -8.55 -2.71 20.18
C ASP A 121 -9.61 -2.99 19.10
N ARG A 122 -10.33 -1.97 18.65
CA ARG A 122 -11.44 -2.14 17.69
C ARG A 122 -10.97 -1.90 16.26
N LEU A 123 -11.08 -2.94 15.45
CA LEU A 123 -10.94 -2.86 13.99
C LEU A 123 -12.24 -2.33 13.36
N ASN A 124 -12.11 -1.37 12.45
CA ASN A 124 -13.19 -0.80 11.66
C ASN A 124 -12.83 -0.92 10.18
N ILE A 125 -13.74 -1.47 9.37
CA ILE A 125 -13.62 -1.44 7.91
C ILE A 125 -14.30 -0.17 7.42
N LEU A 126 -13.59 0.63 6.64
CA LEU A 126 -14.05 1.91 6.11
C LEU A 126 -14.58 1.75 4.69
N GLN A 127 -13.86 0.99 3.87
CA GLN A 127 -14.19 0.70 2.48
C GLN A 127 -13.68 -0.69 2.11
N SER A 128 -14.37 -1.37 1.21
CA SER A 128 -13.91 -2.60 0.54
C SER A 128 -14.29 -2.50 -0.92
N ARG A 129 -13.34 -2.71 -1.82
CA ARG A 129 -13.58 -2.70 -3.26
C ARG A 129 -12.79 -3.82 -3.96
N PRO A 130 -13.25 -4.33 -5.11
CA PRO A 130 -12.51 -5.32 -5.88
C PRO A 130 -11.15 -4.83 -6.34
N ILE A 131 -10.11 -5.67 -6.27
CA ILE A 131 -8.86 -5.44 -6.99
C ILE A 131 -9.09 -5.75 -8.47
N THR A 132 -8.84 -4.80 -9.36
CA THR A 132 -9.04 -4.94 -10.81
C THR A 132 -7.74 -5.17 -11.58
N THR A 133 -6.58 -5.01 -10.95
CA THR A 133 -5.25 -5.08 -11.57
C THR A 133 -4.63 -6.47 -11.58
N THR A 134 -5.29 -7.50 -11.03
CA THR A 134 -4.77 -8.87 -10.96
C THR A 134 -4.89 -9.66 -12.26
N GLN A 135 -5.46 -9.10 -13.33
CA GLN A 135 -5.34 -9.70 -14.65
C GLN A 135 -3.94 -9.45 -15.18
N ALA A 136 -3.05 -10.41 -14.93
CA ALA A 136 -1.85 -10.55 -15.75
C ALA A 136 -2.31 -10.64 -17.22
N PRO A 137 -1.76 -9.81 -18.13
CA PRO A 137 -1.90 -10.10 -19.55
C PRO A 137 -1.40 -11.52 -19.81
N ASP A 138 -2.08 -12.28 -20.67
CA ASP A 138 -1.76 -13.68 -21.06
C ASP A 138 -0.37 -13.89 -21.70
N ALA A 139 0.55 -12.92 -21.59
CA ALA A 139 1.90 -13.01 -22.11
C ALA A 139 2.90 -13.07 -20.95
N SER A 140 3.59 -14.20 -20.82
CA SER A 140 4.84 -14.33 -20.08
C SER A 140 5.81 -13.23 -20.57
N PRO A 141 6.06 -12.14 -19.81
CA PRO A 141 6.82 -11.01 -20.33
C PRO A 141 8.31 -11.33 -20.54
N ASN A 142 8.78 -12.46 -20.01
CA ASN A 142 10.16 -12.89 -19.99
C ASN A 142 10.61 -13.72 -21.21
N GLU A 143 9.77 -13.92 -22.23
CA GLU A 143 10.23 -14.62 -23.44
C GLU A 143 11.26 -13.76 -24.20
N GLY A 144 12.55 -14.07 -24.01
CA GLY A 144 13.66 -13.53 -24.81
C GLY A 144 14.53 -12.48 -24.12
N LEU A 145 14.22 -12.08 -22.89
CA LEU A 145 15.09 -11.18 -22.12
C LEU A 145 16.10 -12.01 -21.31
N GLY A 146 17.39 -11.86 -21.64
CA GLY A 146 18.48 -12.37 -20.82
C GLY A 146 18.49 -11.73 -19.42
N PRO A 147 19.40 -12.14 -18.52
CA PRO A 147 19.48 -11.56 -17.18
C PRO A 147 19.68 -10.04 -17.26
N LEU A 148 18.68 -9.29 -16.76
CA LEU A 148 18.74 -7.83 -16.66
C LEU A 148 19.45 -7.45 -15.36
N ASN A 149 20.38 -6.48 -15.44
CA ASN A 149 21.02 -5.92 -14.26
C ASN A 149 20.21 -4.71 -13.76
N ALA A 150 19.53 -4.86 -12.63
CA ALA A 150 18.73 -3.79 -12.05
C ALA A 150 19.62 -2.68 -11.47
N LEU A 151 19.54 -1.46 -12.03
CA LEU A 151 20.21 -0.28 -11.49
C LEU A 151 19.43 0.36 -10.33
N VAL A 152 18.11 0.21 -10.32
CA VAL A 152 17.18 0.72 -9.31
C VAL A 152 16.01 -0.25 -9.15
N SER A 153 15.37 -0.25 -7.98
CA SER A 153 14.15 -1.02 -7.71
C SER A 153 13.14 -0.14 -6.96
N GLY A 154 11.85 -0.43 -7.13
CA GLY A 154 10.74 0.31 -6.53
C GLY A 154 9.52 -0.58 -6.31
N ALA A 155 8.47 -0.01 -5.74
CA ALA A 155 7.21 -0.73 -5.55
C ALA A 155 6.56 -1.04 -6.91
N SER A 156 6.04 -2.26 -7.07
CA SER A 156 5.33 -2.67 -8.29
C SER A 156 3.94 -2.03 -8.31
N ALA A 157 3.70 -1.10 -9.24
CA ALA A 157 2.41 -0.45 -9.42
C ALA A 157 1.53 -1.14 -10.49
N SER A 158 2.15 -1.74 -11.50
CA SER A 158 1.46 -2.45 -12.59
C SER A 158 2.35 -3.56 -13.15
N PRO A 159 1.78 -4.73 -13.51
CA PRO A 159 2.52 -5.77 -14.22
C PRO A 159 2.89 -5.31 -15.64
N GLY A 160 4.02 -5.79 -16.16
CA GLY A 160 4.47 -5.58 -17.54
C GLY A 160 5.96 -5.27 -17.66
N ILE A 161 6.50 -5.38 -18.88
CA ILE A 161 7.84 -4.93 -19.23
C ILE A 161 7.71 -3.94 -20.38
N VAL A 162 8.34 -2.77 -20.23
CA VAL A 162 8.38 -1.73 -21.26
C VAL A 162 9.82 -1.28 -21.48
N ALA A 163 10.14 -0.89 -22.70
CA ALA A 163 11.40 -0.29 -23.08
C ALA A 163 11.13 0.96 -23.91
N GLY A 164 11.86 2.05 -23.64
CA GLY A 164 11.61 3.35 -24.25
C GLY A 164 12.65 4.38 -23.88
N THR A 165 12.57 5.56 -24.49
CA THR A 165 13.43 6.70 -24.17
C THR A 165 12.96 7.34 -22.87
N LEU A 166 13.89 7.58 -21.95
CA LEU A 166 13.58 8.25 -20.68
C LEU A 166 13.18 9.72 -20.92
N ARG A 167 12.02 10.12 -20.41
CA ARG A 167 11.56 11.52 -20.37
C ARG A 167 11.31 11.92 -18.93
N ILE A 168 12.13 12.83 -18.43
CA ILE A 168 11.95 13.40 -17.10
C ILE A 168 11.13 14.67 -17.22
N ILE A 169 9.96 14.71 -16.59
CA ILE A 169 9.17 15.92 -16.42
C ILE A 169 9.08 16.25 -14.93
N ASN A 170 9.02 17.54 -14.60
CA ASN A 170 8.88 18.00 -13.22
C ASN A 170 7.53 18.70 -12.97
N ASP A 171 6.76 18.94 -14.04
CA ASP A 171 5.47 19.62 -14.00
C ASP A 171 4.52 18.94 -14.99
N ALA A 172 3.26 18.73 -14.59
CA ALA A 172 2.22 18.15 -15.42
C ALA A 172 1.98 18.93 -16.73
N ALA A 173 2.27 20.23 -16.75
CA ALA A 173 2.21 21.06 -17.96
C ALA A 173 3.20 20.63 -19.06
N GLN A 174 4.20 19.80 -18.73
CA GLN A 174 5.19 19.28 -19.67
C GLN A 174 4.79 17.94 -20.29
N VAL A 175 3.60 17.41 -19.98
CA VAL A 175 3.16 16.09 -20.45
C VAL A 175 3.13 15.96 -21.98
N ASP A 176 2.90 17.07 -22.69
CA ASP A 176 2.91 17.12 -24.17
C ASP A 176 4.30 16.79 -24.78
N GLN A 177 5.36 16.80 -23.98
CA GLN A 177 6.71 16.40 -24.39
C GLN A 177 6.91 14.87 -24.37
N VAL A 178 6.00 14.13 -23.74
CA VAL A 178 6.05 12.67 -23.62
C VAL A 178 5.37 12.06 -24.82
N LEU A 179 6.15 11.41 -25.67
CA LEU A 179 5.63 10.76 -26.88
C LEU A 179 5.24 9.31 -26.60
N LYS A 180 4.39 8.75 -27.46
CA LYS A 180 4.04 7.33 -27.39
C LYS A 180 5.32 6.47 -27.50
N GLY A 181 5.58 5.66 -26.47
CA GLY A 181 6.76 4.80 -26.38
C GLY A 181 7.89 5.36 -25.49
N ASP A 182 7.76 6.59 -24.99
CA ASP A 182 8.67 7.13 -23.99
C ASP A 182 8.36 6.54 -22.59
N ILE A 183 9.39 6.43 -21.74
CA ILE A 183 9.25 6.10 -20.31
C ILE A 183 9.26 7.42 -19.53
N LEU A 184 8.10 7.77 -18.97
CA LEU A 184 7.94 8.96 -18.13
C LEU A 184 8.53 8.76 -16.74
N VAL A 185 9.31 9.72 -16.26
CA VAL A 185 9.78 9.81 -14.88
C VAL A 185 9.47 11.19 -14.30
N THR A 186 8.86 11.23 -13.13
CA THR A 186 8.53 12.43 -12.37
C THR A 186 8.50 12.09 -10.88
N GLU A 187 8.48 13.11 -10.02
CA GLU A 187 8.41 12.92 -8.56
C GLU A 187 7.04 12.36 -8.13
N ILE A 188 5.96 12.91 -8.67
CA ILE A 188 4.58 12.45 -8.49
C ILE A 188 3.84 12.66 -9.82
N THR A 189 3.08 11.66 -10.26
CA THR A 189 2.12 11.75 -11.38
C THR A 189 0.71 11.98 -10.87
#